data_AF-A0A2E7LER9-F1
#
_entry.id   AF-A0A2E7LER9-F1
#
_cell.length_a   1.000
_cell.length_b   1.000
_cell.length_c   1.000
_cell.angle_alpha   90.00
_cell.angle_beta   90.00
_cell.angle_gamma   90.00
#
_symmetry.space_group_name_H-M   'P 1'
#
loop_
_entity.id
_entity.type
_entity.pdbx_description
1 polymer ?
#
loop_
_entity_poly.entity_id
_entity_poly.type
_entity_poly.pdbx_seq_one_letter_code
_entity_poly.pdbx_strand_id
1 'polypeptide(L)'
;GAGLAIRDIDSDEIVTVNTVRTVGNETLYKRGKLWIAANARDVDLQKDRDQVVIVKRFSPDWFRLSKDNSPAQNRVLAAQPAGEHLLLRLRGTVYRIE
;
A
#
# COMPACT_ATOMS: atom_id res chain seq x y z
N GLY A 1 -24.53 0.94 1.18
CA GLY A 1 -23.62 0.12 0.36
C GLY A 1 -23.23 -1.09 1.18
N ALA A 2 -23.51 -2.29 0.67
CA ALA A 2 -23.35 -3.54 1.42
C ALA A 2 -21.87 -3.84 1.71
N GLY A 3 -21.52 -3.94 2.99
CA GLY A 3 -20.22 -4.44 3.45
C GLY A 3 -20.24 -5.96 3.52
N LEU A 4 -19.30 -6.60 2.83
CA LEU A 4 -19.08 -8.05 2.93
C LEU A 4 -18.40 -8.34 4.28
N ALA A 5 -19.17 -8.81 5.25
CA ALA A 5 -18.68 -9.39 6.48
C ALA A 5 -18.12 -10.79 6.17
N ILE A 6 -16.81 -10.90 6.02
CA ILE A 6 -16.13 -12.21 6.05
C ILE A 6 -16.04 -12.59 7.53
N ARG A 7 -16.80 -13.59 7.94
CA ARG A 7 -16.70 -14.24 9.24
C ARG A 7 -15.28 -14.79 9.41
N ASP A 8 -14.49 -14.15 10.26
CA ASP A 8 -13.46 -14.81 11.03
C ASP A 8 -13.99 -14.90 12.47
N ILE A 9 -14.46 -16.09 12.84
CA ILE A 9 -15.00 -16.41 14.16
C ILE A 9 -13.78 -16.61 15.05
N ASP A 10 -13.31 -15.55 15.73
CA ASP A 10 -12.51 -15.63 16.97
C ASP A 10 -12.02 -14.28 17.51
N SER A 11 -12.29 -13.15 16.85
CA SER A 11 -11.95 -11.83 17.37
C SER A 11 -13.17 -10.93 17.34
N ASP A 12 -13.79 -10.74 18.51
CA ASP A 12 -14.98 -9.91 18.71
C ASP A 12 -14.66 -8.41 18.66
N GLU A 13 -13.94 -8.00 17.61
CA GLU A 13 -13.69 -6.61 17.26
C GLU A 13 -14.29 -6.38 15.88
N ILE A 14 -15.47 -5.76 15.83
CA ILE A 14 -16.00 -5.19 14.59
C ILE A 14 -15.16 -3.94 14.27
N VAL A 15 -13.91 -4.15 13.88
CA VAL A 15 -13.16 -3.14 13.15
C VAL A 15 -13.79 -3.14 11.77
N THR A 16 -14.45 -2.04 11.40
CA THR A 16 -14.75 -1.79 9.99
C THR A 16 -13.40 -1.56 9.31
N VAL A 17 -12.69 -2.64 9.00
CA VAL A 17 -11.45 -2.58 8.25
C VAL A 17 -11.90 -2.20 6.85
N ASN A 18 -11.76 -0.94 6.47
CA ASN A 18 -11.84 -0.54 5.08
C ASN A 18 -10.70 -1.28 4.37
N THR A 19 -10.98 -2.48 3.86
CA THR A 19 -10.00 -3.36 3.20
C THR A 19 -9.70 -2.91 1.77
N VAL A 20 -10.50 -1.99 1.27
CA VAL A 20 -10.35 -1.36 -0.04
C VAL A 20 -10.53 0.14 0.13
N ARG A 21 -9.69 0.94 -0.54
CA ARG A 21 -9.89 2.38 -0.66
C ARG A 21 -9.33 2.90 -1.97
N THR A 22 -9.90 4.00 -2.43
CA THR A 22 -9.48 4.67 -3.67
C THR A 22 -8.75 5.96 -3.32
N VAL A 23 -7.57 6.16 -3.92
CA VAL A 23 -6.76 7.37 -3.76
C VAL A 23 -6.43 7.93 -5.13
N GLY A 24 -7.12 9.01 -5.51
CA GLY A 24 -7.08 9.49 -6.89
C GLY A 24 -7.61 8.41 -7.85
N ASN A 25 -6.76 7.96 -8.76
CA ASN A 25 -7.10 6.93 -9.75
C ASN A 25 -6.57 5.54 -9.37
N GLU A 26 -5.98 5.38 -8.19
CA GLU A 26 -5.39 4.12 -7.73
C GLU A 26 -6.28 3.46 -6.68
N THR A 27 -6.43 2.14 -6.75
CA THR A 27 -7.15 1.37 -5.74
C THR A 27 -6.14 0.65 -4.85
N LEU A 28 -6.29 0.79 -3.54
CA LEU A 28 -5.46 0.13 -2.54
C LEU A 28 -6.24 -0.99 -1.87
N TYR A 29 -5.64 -2.17 -1.79
CA TYR A 29 -6.19 -3.36 -1.14
C TYR A 29 -5.37 -3.69 0.10
N LYS A 30 -6.02 -3.98 1.22
CA LYS A 30 -5.36 -4.31 2.49
C LYS A 30 -5.18 -5.83 2.62
N ARG A 31 -3.96 -6.26 2.96
CA ARG A 31 -3.60 -7.64 3.33
C ARG A 31 -2.79 -7.58 4.63
N GLY A 32 -3.41 -7.87 5.77
CA GLY A 32 -2.80 -7.66 7.08
C GLY A 32 -2.43 -6.19 7.31
N LYS A 33 -1.15 -5.90 7.59
CA LYS A 33 -0.61 -4.53 7.72
C LYS A 33 -0.12 -3.92 6.40
N LEU A 34 -0.27 -4.61 5.27
CA LEU A 34 0.21 -4.17 3.97
C LEU A 34 -0.95 -3.66 3.12
N TRP A 35 -0.82 -2.43 2.61
CA TRP A 35 -1.63 -1.93 1.51
C TRP A 35 -0.94 -2.22 0.19
N ILE A 36 -1.69 -2.68 -0.80
CA ILE A 36 -1.18 -3.03 -2.12
C ILE A 36 -1.95 -2.19 -3.14
N ALA A 37 -1.23 -1.34 -3.89
CA ALA A 37 -1.80 -0.61 -5.01
C ALA A 37 -2.15 -1.57 -6.15
N ALA A 38 -3.21 -1.29 -6.91
CA ALA A 38 -3.65 -2.16 -8.00
C ALA A 38 -2.53 -2.35 -9.05
N ASN A 39 -1.70 -1.33 -9.24
CA ASN A 39 -0.55 -1.36 -10.12
C ASN A 39 0.63 -2.24 -9.66
N ALA A 40 0.55 -2.82 -8.46
CA ALA A 40 1.53 -3.74 -7.88
C ALA A 40 0.88 -5.05 -7.37
N ARG A 41 -0.37 -5.32 -7.75
CA ARG A 41 -1.13 -6.50 -7.30
C ARG A 41 -0.53 -7.84 -7.73
N ASP A 42 0.28 -7.80 -8.78
CA ASP A 42 0.95 -8.94 -9.43
C ASP A 42 2.24 -9.34 -8.71
N VAL A 43 2.73 -8.53 -7.77
CA VAL A 43 3.97 -8.78 -7.04
C VAL A 43 3.77 -9.83 -5.95
N ASP A 44 4.59 -10.88 -5.98
CA ASP A 44 4.69 -11.88 -4.91
C ASP A 44 5.89 -11.54 -4.04
N LEU A 45 5.65 -11.00 -2.83
CA LEU A 45 6.73 -10.58 -1.93
C LEU A 45 7.65 -11.73 -1.46
N GLN A 46 7.27 -12.99 -1.62
CA GLN A 46 8.16 -14.12 -1.32
C GLN A 46 9.11 -14.40 -2.48
N LYS A 47 8.63 -14.30 -3.72
CA LYS A 47 9.40 -14.62 -4.93
C LYS A 47 10.16 -13.42 -5.50
N ASP A 48 9.55 -12.25 -5.44
CA ASP A 48 10.03 -11.02 -6.06
C ASP A 48 10.79 -10.13 -5.08
N ARG A 49 11.12 -10.63 -3.89
CA ARG A 49 11.75 -9.85 -2.80
C ARG A 49 12.97 -9.05 -3.27
N ASP A 50 13.79 -9.63 -4.16
CA ASP A 50 15.04 -9.04 -4.64
C ASP A 50 14.79 -7.91 -5.66
N GLN A 51 13.55 -7.79 -6.16
CA GLN A 51 13.10 -6.76 -7.09
C GLN A 51 12.32 -5.63 -6.40
N VAL A 52 12.13 -5.71 -5.07
CA VAL A 52 11.37 -4.73 -4.29
C VAL A 52 12.32 -3.80 -3.55
N VAL A 53 12.18 -2.51 -3.82
CA VAL A 53 12.95 -1.47 -3.11
C VAL A 53 12.24 -1.10 -1.82
N ILE A 54 12.88 -1.36 -0.68
CA ILE A 54 12.34 -1.00 0.63
C ILE A 54 12.72 0.45 0.94
N VAL A 55 11.72 1.28 1.29
CA VAL A 55 11.91 2.69 1.62
C VAL A 55 11.19 3.00 2.93
N LYS A 56 11.93 3.46 3.94
CA LYS A 56 11.33 3.91 5.20
C LYS A 56 10.59 5.24 5.01
N ARG A 57 9.36 5.37 5.52
CA ARG A 57 8.58 6.61 5.47
C ARG A 57 9.34 7.75 6.15
N PHE A 58 9.31 8.93 5.51
CA PHE A 58 10.03 10.14 5.95
C PHE A 58 11.55 10.00 6.05
N SER A 59 12.14 8.96 5.46
CA SER A 59 13.59 8.91 5.26
C SER A 59 14.02 9.88 4.14
N PRO A 60 15.32 10.18 4.05
CA PRO A 60 15.86 10.88 2.89
C PRO A 60 15.46 10.24 1.55
N ASP A 61 15.45 8.91 1.45
CA ASP A 61 15.06 8.19 0.24
C ASP A 61 13.58 8.35 -0.08
N TRP A 62 12.71 8.41 0.94
CA TRP A 62 11.30 8.73 0.75
C TRP A 62 11.12 10.14 0.18
N PHE A 63 11.86 11.13 0.69
CA PHE A 63 11.81 12.48 0.16
C PHE A 63 12.35 12.57 -1.27
N ARG A 64 13.44 11.85 -1.58
CA ARG A 64 13.94 11.73 -2.96
C ARG A 64 12.88 11.11 -3.88
N LEU A 65 12.29 9.99 -3.47
CA LEU A 65 11.21 9.34 -4.20
C LEU A 65 10.04 10.30 -4.45
N SER A 66 9.65 11.08 -3.44
CA SER A 66 8.54 12.04 -3.56
C SER A 66 8.83 13.19 -4.53
N LYS A 67 10.10 13.63 -4.64
CA LYS A 67 10.51 14.68 -5.59
C LYS A 67 10.44 14.22 -7.05
N ASP A 68 10.72 12.95 -7.30
CA ASP A 68 10.70 12.35 -8.65
C ASP A 68 9.28 11.94 -9.11
N ASN A 69 8.30 12.02 -8.20
CA ASN A 69 6.91 11.62 -8.42
C ASN A 69 6.04 12.79 -8.89
N SER A 70 5.01 12.47 -9.69
CA SER A 70 3.93 13.42 -9.97
C SER A 70 3.04 13.67 -8.74
N PRO A 71 2.25 14.76 -8.71
CA PRO A 71 1.31 15.02 -7.61
C PRO A 71 0.29 13.89 -7.40
N ALA A 72 -0.10 13.17 -8.46
CA ALA A 72 -0.99 12.02 -8.35
C ALA A 72 -0.29 10.83 -7.69
N GLN A 73 0.96 10.55 -8.07
CA GLN A 73 1.78 9.50 -7.46
C GLN A 73 2.06 9.80 -5.99
N ASN A 74 2.34 11.06 -5.64
CA ASN A 74 2.56 11.47 -4.25
C ASN A 74 1.31 11.35 -3.38
N ARG A 75 0.11 11.53 -3.94
CA ARG A 75 -1.14 11.24 -3.22
C ARG A 75 -1.25 9.77 -2.84
N VAL A 76 -0.90 8.86 -3.75
CA VAL A 76 -0.87 7.42 -3.47
C VAL A 76 0.22 7.07 -2.45
N LEU A 77 1.44 7.61 -2.64
CA LEU A 77 2.56 7.40 -1.72
C LEU A 77 2.22 7.84 -0.28
N ALA A 78 1.55 8.98 -0.13
CA ALA A 78 1.14 9.52 1.16
C ALA A 78 -0.03 8.76 1.82
N ALA A 79 -0.70 7.87 1.07
CA ALA A 79 -1.85 7.13 1.57
C ALA A 79 -1.49 6.04 2.59
N GLN A 80 -0.20 5.67 2.72
CA GLN A 80 0.26 4.75 3.76
C GLN A 80 -0.26 5.20 5.14
N PRO A 81 -1.02 4.38 5.89
CA PRO A 81 -1.40 4.71 7.26
C PRO A 81 -0.20 4.62 8.21
N ALA A 82 -0.29 5.23 9.38
CA ALA A 82 0.76 5.10 10.39
C ALA A 82 0.83 3.63 10.88
N GLY A 83 2.04 3.09 11.00
CA GLY A 83 2.26 1.71 11.47
C GLY A 83 1.86 0.61 10.48
N GLU A 84 1.50 0.97 9.25
CA GLU A 84 1.17 0.06 8.16
C GLU A 84 2.13 0.29 6.97
N HIS A 85 2.22 -0.69 6.07
CA HIS A 85 3.11 -0.65 4.92
C HIS A 85 2.34 -0.37 3.62
N LEU A 86 3.04 0.08 2.58
CA LEU A 86 2.45 0.30 1.26
C LEU A 86 3.34 -0.31 0.16
N LEU A 87 2.78 -1.21 -0.64
CA LEU A 87 3.38 -1.75 -1.86
C LEU A 87 2.78 -1.01 -3.06
N LEU A 88 3.62 -0.39 -3.86
CA LEU A 88 3.21 0.34 -5.06
C LEU A 88 4.28 0.29 -6.14
N ARG A 89 3.86 0.37 -7.40
CA ARG A 89 4.77 0.50 -8.54
C ARG A 89 4.85 1.96 -8.97
N LEU A 90 6.04 2.53 -9.03
CA LEU A 90 6.29 3.89 -9.50
C LEU A 90 7.37 3.85 -10.58
N ARG A 91 7.05 4.36 -11.78
CA ARG A 91 7.98 4.39 -12.93
C ARG A 91 8.62 3.02 -13.24
N GLY A 92 7.85 1.94 -13.13
CA GLY A 92 8.31 0.57 -13.37
C GLY A 92 8.99 -0.11 -12.16
N THR A 93 9.45 0.65 -11.17
CA THR A 93 10.06 0.10 -9.96
C THR A 93 9.01 -0.19 -8.90
N VAL A 94 9.11 -1.36 -8.26
CA VAL A 94 8.24 -1.75 -7.14
C VAL A 94 8.87 -1.26 -5.84
N TYR A 95 8.11 -0.50 -5.06
CA TYR A 95 8.51 0.01 -3.76
C TYR A 95 7.65 -0.57 -2.65
N ARG A 96 8.29 -0.94 -1.54
CA ARG A 96 7.62 -1.20 -0.26
C ARG A 96 7.97 -0.09 0.70
N ILE A 97 6.97 0.70 1.07
CA ILE A 97 7.11 1.78 2.04
C ILE A 97 6.84 1.22 3.44
N GLU A 98 7.79 1.45 4.35
CA GLU A 98 7.74 0.98 5.74
C GLU A 98 7.54 2.09 6.76
#